data_AF-A0A976JNF4-F1
#
_entry.id   AF-A0A976JNF4-F1
#
_cell.length_a   1.000
_cell.length_b   1.000
_cell.length_c   1.000
_cell.angle_alpha   90.00
_cell.angle_beta   90.00
_cell.angle_gamma   90.00
#
_symmetry.space_group_name_H-M   'P 1'
#
loop_
_entity.id
_entity.type
_entity.pdbx_description
1 polymer ?
#
loop_
_entity_poly.entity_id
_entity_poly.type
_entity_poly.pdbx_seq_one_letter_code
_entity_poly.pdbx_strand_id
1 'polypeptide(L)'
;MRIILMLILLAFISCTTNTREQEGFERRNLEEYFQSSGVVKYFLPDLPDWANSNVTGKCMRKTPVRYFNYKHLMESFALDYEKSVQFQYMFNIESRKLKLEVSAEYLPLKDEEKTFYMVSDRIQAGIYAFMPPKFKRINLIWIDPALSSDKEMASLRKLMNGPQMDLGHPVFISLCLSGKELGEFVRENKFRDGIRFIPHTMFSPFNDKKEISPILHLNVTALFKSEQQLYLYLPKLKDRPNEIAGDLKLVTY
;
A
#
# COMPACT_ATOMS: atom_id res chain seq x y z
N MET A 1 -68.78 21.21 -40.56
CA MET A 1 -67.38 21.69 -40.40
C MET A 1 -67.00 22.07 -38.96
N ARG A 2 -67.85 22.74 -38.16
CA ARG A 2 -67.50 23.11 -36.76
C ARG A 2 -67.26 21.92 -35.81
N ILE A 3 -67.95 20.79 -36.01
CA ILE A 3 -67.82 19.59 -35.14
C ILE A 3 -66.53 18.81 -35.43
N ILE A 4 -66.09 18.77 -36.69
CA ILE A 4 -64.82 18.11 -37.08
C ILE A 4 -63.62 18.89 -36.52
N LEU A 5 -63.70 20.22 -36.49
CA LEU A 5 -62.67 21.07 -35.89
C LEU A 5 -62.55 20.86 -34.36
N MET A 6 -63.68 20.62 -33.67
CA MET A 6 -63.69 20.31 -32.23
C MET A 6 -63.11 18.94 -31.91
N LEU A 7 -63.36 17.93 -32.74
CA LEU A 7 -62.80 16.58 -32.60
C LEU A 7 -61.27 16.54 -32.82
N ILE A 8 -60.77 17.36 -33.75
CA ILE A 8 -59.31 17.51 -33.97
C ILE A 8 -58.66 18.24 -32.80
N LEU A 9 -59.31 19.26 -32.22
CA LEU A 9 -58.78 19.98 -31.06
C LEU A 9 -58.69 19.09 -29.79
N LEU A 10 -59.64 18.18 -29.60
CA LEU A 10 -59.64 17.19 -28.51
C LEU A 10 -58.55 16.12 -28.67
N ALA A 11 -58.16 15.78 -29.90
CA ALA A 11 -57.05 14.86 -30.16
C ALA A 11 -55.68 15.45 -29.77
N PHE A 12 -55.51 16.78 -29.86
CA PHE A 12 -54.25 17.45 -29.49
C PHE A 12 -54.05 17.69 -27.98
N ILE A 13 -55.09 17.58 -27.17
CA ILE A 13 -54.99 17.73 -25.69
C ILE A 13 -54.58 16.39 -25.03
N SER A 14 -54.56 15.29 -25.79
CA SER A 14 -54.25 13.95 -25.27
C SER A 14 -52.75 13.61 -25.21
N CYS A 15 -51.87 14.52 -25.61
CA CYS A 15 -50.41 14.39 -25.42
C CYS A 15 -49.91 15.40 -24.39
N THR A 16 -50.53 15.45 -23.21
CA THR A 16 -49.79 15.81 -22.01
C THR A 16 -49.13 14.52 -21.53
N THR A 17 -47.83 14.38 -21.79
CA THR A 17 -47.02 13.42 -21.04
C THR A 17 -47.14 13.81 -19.58
N ASN A 18 -48.02 13.09 -18.88
CA ASN A 18 -48.10 13.09 -17.43
C ASN A 18 -46.69 12.81 -16.89
N THR A 19 -46.01 13.85 -16.43
CA THR A 19 -45.04 13.77 -15.34
C THR A 19 -45.84 13.45 -14.07
N ARG A 20 -46.42 12.26 -14.05
CA ARG A 20 -47.02 11.66 -12.87
C ARG A 20 -46.10 10.49 -12.56
N GLU A 21 -45.24 10.75 -11.58
CA GLU A 21 -44.58 9.75 -10.75
C GLU A 21 -44.14 8.50 -11.51
N GLN A 22 -42.87 8.50 -11.93
CA GLN A 22 -42.10 7.26 -11.80
C GLN A 22 -42.21 6.81 -10.34
N GLU A 23 -43.18 5.94 -10.07
CA GLU A 23 -43.25 5.18 -8.84
C GLU A 23 -41.89 4.49 -8.63
N GLY A 24 -41.11 4.98 -7.67
CA GLY A 24 -40.02 4.25 -7.04
C GLY A 24 -38.77 3.95 -7.88
N PHE A 25 -38.59 4.55 -9.05
CA PHE A 25 -37.31 4.47 -9.77
C PHE A 25 -36.50 5.74 -9.55
N GLU A 26 -35.99 5.90 -8.32
CA GLU A 26 -34.74 6.64 -8.14
C GLU A 26 -33.69 6.06 -9.10
N ARG A 27 -32.68 6.86 -9.49
CA ARG A 27 -31.48 6.28 -10.13
C ARG A 27 -31.00 5.18 -9.19
N ARG A 28 -31.24 3.93 -9.58
CA ARG A 28 -30.84 2.77 -8.77
C ARG A 28 -29.37 2.96 -8.47
N ASN A 29 -29.05 3.11 -7.20
CA ASN A 29 -27.66 3.17 -6.81
C ASN A 29 -27.09 1.79 -7.12
N LEU A 30 -26.40 1.66 -8.27
CA LEU A 30 -25.86 0.38 -8.71
C LEU A 30 -24.90 -0.19 -7.65
N GLU A 31 -24.35 0.67 -6.79
CA GLU A 31 -23.56 0.32 -5.61
C GLU A 31 -24.34 -0.50 -4.57
N GLU A 32 -25.66 -0.30 -4.40
CA GLU A 32 -26.49 -1.10 -3.47
C GLU A 32 -26.81 -2.50 -4.02
N TYR A 33 -26.72 -2.72 -5.33
CA TYR A 33 -26.95 -4.01 -5.99
C TYR A 33 -25.67 -4.72 -6.39
N PHE A 34 -24.50 -4.14 -6.13
CA PHE A 34 -23.26 -4.90 -6.17
C PHE A 34 -23.29 -5.91 -5.03
N GLN A 35 -23.71 -7.14 -5.33
CA GLN A 35 -23.33 -8.30 -4.51
C GLN A 35 -21.81 -8.23 -4.38
N SER A 36 -21.35 -7.91 -3.16
CA SER A 36 -19.94 -7.80 -2.81
C SER A 36 -19.17 -8.89 -3.55
N SER A 37 -18.31 -8.49 -4.47
CA SER A 37 -17.47 -9.45 -5.17
C SER A 37 -16.63 -10.21 -4.16
N GLY A 38 -16.34 -11.47 -4.47
CA GLY A 38 -15.67 -12.39 -3.55
C GLY A 38 -14.28 -11.93 -3.07
N VAL A 39 -13.76 -10.79 -3.55
CA VAL A 39 -12.48 -10.22 -3.15
C VAL A 39 -12.52 -9.50 -1.80
N VAL A 40 -13.69 -8.98 -1.38
CA VAL A 40 -13.82 -8.20 -0.13
C VAL A 40 -13.38 -9.02 1.09
N LYS A 41 -13.58 -10.34 1.06
CA LYS A 41 -13.14 -11.27 2.13
C LYS A 41 -11.61 -11.32 2.33
N TYR A 42 -10.83 -10.81 1.38
CA TYR A 42 -9.37 -10.74 1.48
C TYR A 42 -8.89 -9.42 2.07
N PHE A 43 -9.75 -8.40 2.19
CA PHE A 43 -9.40 -7.13 2.82
C PHE A 43 -9.62 -7.19 4.33
N LEU A 44 -8.74 -6.51 5.06
CA LEU A 44 -9.05 -6.11 6.43
C LEU A 44 -9.86 -4.80 6.42
N PRO A 45 -10.56 -4.49 7.52
CA PRO A 45 -11.18 -3.17 7.69
C PRO A 45 -10.16 -2.05 7.50
N ASP A 46 -10.60 -0.94 6.92
CA ASP A 46 -9.77 0.25 6.79
C ASP A 46 -9.34 0.78 8.16
N LEU A 47 -8.08 1.18 8.24
CA LEU A 47 -7.59 1.90 9.41
C LEU A 47 -8.10 3.35 9.34
N PRO A 48 -8.74 3.87 10.39
CA PRO A 48 -9.08 5.29 10.43
C PRO A 48 -7.81 6.14 10.53
N ASP A 49 -7.86 7.38 10.04
CA ASP A 49 -6.69 8.25 9.95
C ASP A 49 -5.97 8.47 11.29
N TRP A 50 -6.73 8.61 12.39
CA TRP A 50 -6.17 8.77 13.74
C TRP A 50 -5.36 7.55 14.20
N ALA A 51 -5.65 6.36 13.67
CA ALA A 51 -4.94 5.13 13.98
C ALA A 51 -3.74 4.90 13.07
N ASN A 52 -3.57 5.68 11.99
CA ASN A 52 -2.47 5.55 11.04
C ASN A 52 -1.16 6.19 11.55
N SER A 53 -0.83 5.97 12.83
CA SER A 53 0.41 6.42 13.45
C SER A 53 1.36 5.26 13.70
N ASN A 54 2.65 5.55 13.81
CA ASN A 54 3.64 4.59 14.29
C ASN A 54 4.41 5.19 15.46
N VAL A 55 4.36 4.50 16.60
CA VAL A 55 4.97 4.96 17.86
C VAL A 55 6.49 4.86 17.79
N THR A 56 7.03 3.78 17.24
CA THR A 56 8.48 3.53 17.16
C THR A 56 9.20 4.54 16.28
N GLY A 57 8.63 4.84 15.10
CA GLY A 57 9.07 5.88 14.17
C GLY A 57 8.62 7.30 14.53
N LYS A 58 7.78 7.46 15.56
CA LYS A 58 7.26 8.74 16.07
C LYS A 58 6.61 9.61 14.99
N CYS A 59 5.72 9.03 14.17
CA CYS A 59 5.15 9.71 13.01
C CYS A 59 3.66 9.38 12.82
N MET A 60 2.97 10.31 12.17
CA MET A 60 1.66 10.07 11.55
C MET A 60 1.88 9.79 10.06
N ARG A 61 1.40 8.66 9.57
CA ARG A 61 1.54 8.28 8.16
C ARG A 61 0.50 9.03 7.34
N LYS A 62 0.96 9.65 6.25
CA LYS A 62 0.08 10.41 5.34
C LYS A 62 -0.66 9.54 4.34
N THR A 63 -0.11 8.35 4.07
CA THR A 63 -0.67 7.43 3.08
C THR A 63 -1.42 6.32 3.82
N PRO A 64 -2.75 6.17 3.61
CA PRO A 64 -3.47 5.03 4.15
C PRO A 64 -3.04 3.74 3.45
N VAL A 65 -3.11 2.63 4.17
CA VAL A 65 -2.74 1.29 3.67
C VAL A 65 -3.98 0.41 3.69
N ARG A 66 -4.32 -0.17 2.54
CA ARG A 66 -5.25 -1.30 2.47
C ARG A 66 -4.51 -2.56 2.90
N TYR A 67 -4.86 -3.09 4.06
CA TYR A 67 -4.29 -4.33 4.59
C TYR A 67 -5.07 -5.55 4.08
N PHE A 68 -4.35 -6.65 3.88
CA PHE A 68 -4.93 -7.91 3.46
C PHE A 68 -4.96 -8.92 4.59
N ASN A 69 -5.99 -9.77 4.57
CA ASN A 69 -6.03 -10.98 5.37
C ASN A 69 -5.09 -12.02 4.73
N TYR A 70 -3.83 -12.06 5.18
CA TYR A 70 -2.82 -12.93 4.60
C TYR A 70 -3.19 -14.40 4.71
N LYS A 71 -3.87 -14.81 5.77
CA LYS A 71 -4.36 -16.19 5.90
C LYS A 71 -5.22 -16.58 4.70
N HIS A 72 -6.25 -15.78 4.40
CA HIS A 72 -7.17 -16.06 3.31
C HIS A 72 -6.50 -15.89 1.93
N LEU A 73 -5.65 -14.87 1.79
CA LEU A 73 -4.95 -14.60 0.53
C LEU A 73 -3.99 -15.76 0.18
N MET A 74 -3.19 -16.21 1.16
CA MET A 74 -2.24 -17.30 0.98
C MET A 74 -2.93 -18.64 0.73
N GLU A 75 -4.04 -18.92 1.41
CA GLU A 75 -4.82 -20.15 1.23
C GLU A 75 -5.50 -20.19 -0.15
N SER A 76 -6.15 -19.11 -0.59
CA SER A 76 -6.88 -19.09 -1.86
C SER A 76 -5.99 -19.05 -3.10
N PHE A 77 -4.85 -18.36 -3.03
CA PHE A 77 -3.99 -18.12 -4.19
C PHE A 77 -2.63 -18.83 -4.12
N ALA A 78 -2.47 -19.73 -3.14
CA ALA A 78 -1.22 -20.46 -2.89
C ALA A 78 0.01 -19.53 -2.80
N LEU A 79 -0.17 -18.36 -2.19
CA LEU A 79 0.93 -17.41 -2.00
C LEU A 79 1.73 -17.77 -0.74
N ASP A 80 3.04 -17.60 -0.82
CA ASP A 80 3.91 -17.55 0.35
C ASP A 80 3.89 -16.16 1.00
N TYR A 81 4.64 -16.00 2.09
CA TYR A 81 4.67 -14.76 2.85
C TYR A 81 5.24 -13.59 2.02
N GLU A 82 6.34 -13.82 1.30
CA GLU A 82 6.97 -12.81 0.44
C GLU A 82 5.96 -12.31 -0.60
N LYS A 83 5.31 -13.23 -1.32
CA LYS A 83 4.31 -12.90 -2.34
C LYS A 83 3.12 -12.15 -1.75
N SER A 84 2.72 -12.46 -0.51
CA SER A 84 1.62 -11.77 0.17
C SER A 84 1.98 -10.33 0.55
N VAL A 85 3.22 -10.12 1.02
CA VAL A 85 3.77 -8.77 1.25
C VAL A 85 3.84 -7.97 -0.06
N GLN A 86 4.34 -8.59 -1.13
CA GLN A 86 4.43 -7.96 -2.45
C GLN A 86 3.06 -7.65 -3.03
N PHE A 87 2.08 -8.55 -2.84
CA PHE A 87 0.70 -8.33 -3.26
C PHE A 87 0.12 -7.10 -2.58
N GLN A 88 0.19 -7.02 -1.25
CA GLN A 88 -0.28 -5.85 -0.50
C GLN A 88 0.42 -4.58 -0.99
N TYR A 89 1.76 -4.63 -1.12
CA TYR A 89 2.52 -3.46 -1.51
C TYR A 89 2.15 -2.97 -2.92
N MET A 90 2.09 -3.88 -3.89
CA MET A 90 1.73 -3.56 -5.27
C MET A 90 0.29 -3.05 -5.36
N PHE A 91 -0.65 -3.67 -4.64
CA PHE A 91 -2.03 -3.20 -4.59
C PHE A 91 -2.13 -1.77 -4.06
N ASN A 92 -1.39 -1.43 -3.00
CA ASN A 92 -1.37 -0.08 -2.46
C ASN A 92 -0.75 0.95 -3.42
N ILE A 93 0.27 0.56 -4.20
CA ILE A 93 0.83 1.41 -5.26
C ILE A 93 -0.21 1.69 -6.35
N GLU A 94 -0.81 0.63 -6.89
CA GLU A 94 -1.73 0.73 -8.04
C GLU A 94 -3.03 1.42 -7.64
N SER A 95 -3.56 1.12 -6.46
CA SER A 95 -4.75 1.78 -5.92
C SER A 95 -4.52 3.28 -5.75
N ARG A 96 -3.37 3.68 -5.21
CA ARG A 96 -3.02 5.09 -5.06
C ARG A 96 -2.88 5.78 -6.43
N LYS A 97 -2.24 5.12 -7.39
CA LYS A 97 -2.08 5.64 -8.74
C LYS A 97 -3.45 5.91 -9.37
N LEU A 98 -4.35 4.94 -9.29
CA LEU A 98 -5.70 5.08 -9.83
C LEU A 98 -6.48 6.21 -9.16
N LYS A 99 -6.47 6.30 -7.82
CA LYS A 99 -7.10 7.40 -7.06
C LYS A 99 -6.62 8.78 -7.53
N LEU A 100 -5.32 8.93 -7.78
CA LEU A 100 -4.75 10.18 -8.27
C LEU A 100 -5.18 10.49 -9.71
N GLU A 101 -5.25 9.48 -10.58
CA GLU A 101 -5.68 9.64 -11.97
C GLU A 101 -7.15 10.09 -12.07
N VAL A 102 -8.03 9.54 -11.23
CA VAL A 102 -9.46 9.88 -11.22
C VAL A 102 -9.81 11.01 -10.24
N SER A 103 -8.83 11.55 -9.52
CA SER A 103 -9.02 12.57 -8.48
C SER A 103 -10.09 12.19 -7.43
N ALA A 104 -10.11 10.93 -7.01
CA ALA A 104 -11.06 10.40 -6.04
C ALA A 104 -10.39 10.03 -4.72
N GLU A 105 -11.11 10.22 -3.61
CA GLU A 105 -10.67 9.86 -2.27
C GLU A 105 -10.77 8.34 -2.02
N TYR A 106 -11.82 7.72 -2.54
CA TYR A 106 -12.09 6.29 -2.47
C TYR A 106 -12.11 5.66 -3.88
N LEU A 107 -11.81 4.36 -3.94
CA LEU A 107 -11.98 3.60 -5.17
C LEU A 107 -13.34 2.90 -5.14
N PRO A 108 -14.13 2.96 -6.21
CA PRO A 108 -15.30 2.10 -6.35
C PRO A 108 -14.90 0.62 -6.25
N LEU A 109 -15.78 -0.21 -5.70
CA LEU A 109 -15.52 -1.65 -5.49
C LEU A 109 -15.10 -2.37 -6.78
N LYS A 110 -15.69 -2.01 -7.92
CA LYS A 110 -15.33 -2.54 -9.24
C LYS A 110 -13.86 -2.31 -9.59
N ASP A 111 -13.33 -1.14 -9.25
CA ASP A 111 -11.95 -0.76 -9.53
C ASP A 111 -10.98 -1.38 -8.54
N GLU A 112 -11.36 -1.50 -7.26
CA GLU A 112 -10.60 -2.29 -6.28
C GLU A 112 -10.48 -3.75 -6.71
N GLU A 113 -11.57 -4.36 -7.18
CA GLU A 113 -11.58 -5.73 -7.68
C GLU A 113 -10.71 -5.91 -8.92
N LYS A 114 -10.83 -5.01 -9.90
CA LYS A 114 -9.98 -5.03 -11.09
C LYS A 114 -8.50 -4.91 -10.71
N THR A 115 -8.18 -4.02 -9.77
CA THR A 115 -6.82 -3.83 -9.26
C THR A 115 -6.33 -5.09 -8.54
N PHE A 116 -7.19 -5.73 -7.74
CA PHE A 116 -6.89 -6.96 -7.02
C PHE A 116 -6.46 -8.08 -7.98
N TYR A 117 -7.27 -8.38 -9.00
CA TYR A 117 -6.95 -9.46 -9.94
C TYR A 117 -5.73 -9.13 -10.80
N MET A 118 -5.59 -7.89 -11.25
CA MET A 118 -4.38 -7.45 -11.96
C MET A 118 -3.11 -7.68 -11.13
N VAL A 119 -3.15 -7.34 -9.83
CA VAL A 119 -2.01 -7.58 -8.93
C VAL A 119 -1.79 -9.07 -8.72
N SER A 120 -2.84 -9.86 -8.54
CA SER A 120 -2.77 -11.32 -8.45
C SER A 120 -2.02 -11.93 -9.63
N ASP A 121 -2.42 -11.59 -10.85
CA ASP A 121 -1.82 -12.10 -12.07
C ASP A 121 -0.33 -11.72 -12.17
N ARG A 122 0.02 -10.48 -11.79
CA ARG A 122 1.42 -10.00 -11.77
C ARG A 122 2.27 -10.76 -10.76
N ILE A 123 1.78 -10.94 -9.54
CA ILE A 123 2.48 -11.68 -8.49
C ILE A 123 2.70 -13.15 -8.89
N GLN A 124 1.67 -13.78 -9.48
CA GLN A 124 1.79 -15.14 -10.00
C GLN A 124 2.78 -15.25 -11.17
N ALA A 125 2.87 -14.22 -12.01
CA ALA A 125 3.87 -14.11 -13.07
C ALA A 125 5.29 -13.75 -12.56
N GLY A 126 5.49 -13.57 -11.25
CA GLY A 126 6.78 -13.18 -10.66
C GLY A 126 7.16 -11.72 -10.89
N ILE A 127 6.19 -10.86 -11.20
CA ILE A 127 6.37 -9.42 -11.35
C ILE A 127 6.12 -8.78 -9.98
N TYR A 128 7.15 -8.16 -9.41
CA TYR A 128 7.11 -7.58 -8.07
C TYR A 128 7.39 -6.09 -8.07
N ALA A 129 6.81 -5.37 -7.11
CA ALA A 129 7.07 -3.95 -6.92
C ALA A 129 8.42 -3.72 -6.22
N PHE A 130 8.73 -4.53 -5.20
CA PHE A 130 10.04 -4.54 -4.56
C PHE A 130 10.89 -5.68 -5.14
N MET A 131 12.01 -5.32 -5.77
CA MET A 131 12.99 -6.31 -6.25
C MET A 131 14.18 -6.33 -5.30
N PRO A 132 14.38 -7.40 -4.50
CA PRO A 132 15.51 -7.47 -3.58
C PRO A 132 16.84 -7.43 -4.36
N PRO A 133 17.84 -6.66 -3.92
CA PRO A 133 19.16 -6.65 -4.54
C PRO A 133 19.79 -8.04 -4.47
N LYS A 134 20.57 -8.42 -5.50
CA LYS A 134 21.25 -9.73 -5.57
C LYS A 134 22.59 -9.78 -4.83
N PHE A 135 22.92 -8.77 -4.03
CA PHE A 135 24.21 -8.66 -3.36
C PHE A 135 24.30 -9.62 -2.17
N LYS A 136 25.48 -10.23 -1.95
CA LYS A 136 25.71 -11.12 -0.80
C LYS A 136 25.49 -10.41 0.54
N ARG A 137 25.76 -9.11 0.62
CA ARG A 137 25.52 -8.27 1.80
C ARG A 137 24.47 -7.21 1.49
N ILE A 138 23.47 -7.12 2.34
CA ILE A 138 22.41 -6.10 2.30
C ILE A 138 22.53 -5.23 3.53
N ASN A 139 22.63 -3.92 3.32
CA ASN A 139 22.69 -2.91 4.37
C ASN A 139 21.29 -2.31 4.51
N LEU A 140 20.51 -2.87 5.43
CA LEU A 140 19.19 -2.36 5.80
C LEU A 140 19.38 -1.15 6.72
N ILE A 141 18.81 0.00 6.38
CA ILE A 141 19.05 1.25 7.10
C ILE A 141 17.71 1.80 7.57
N TRP A 142 17.52 1.87 8.88
CA TRP A 142 16.30 2.45 9.46
C TRP A 142 16.41 3.97 9.49
N ILE A 143 15.63 4.65 8.65
CA ILE A 143 15.80 6.09 8.41
C ILE A 143 14.89 6.98 9.25
N ASP A 144 13.87 6.44 9.91
CA ASP A 144 12.85 7.27 10.60
C ASP A 144 13.43 8.23 11.63
N PRO A 145 14.46 7.87 12.43
CA PRO A 145 15.08 8.81 13.37
C PRO A 145 15.68 10.05 12.70
N ALA A 146 16.10 9.95 11.44
CA ALA A 146 16.64 11.07 10.67
C ALA A 146 15.55 12.03 10.15
N LEU A 147 14.27 11.63 10.17
CA LEU A 147 13.17 12.48 9.68
C LEU A 147 12.86 13.65 10.60
N SER A 148 13.20 13.53 11.90
CA SER A 148 12.86 14.53 12.93
C SER A 148 14.08 15.12 13.64
N SER A 149 15.31 14.82 13.19
CA SER A 149 16.52 15.28 13.87
C SER A 149 17.66 15.56 12.89
N ASP A 150 18.11 16.81 12.85
CA ASP A 150 19.26 17.23 12.03
C ASP A 150 20.55 16.47 12.39
N LYS A 151 20.70 16.13 13.68
CA LYS A 151 21.85 15.33 14.16
C LYS A 151 21.81 13.92 13.57
N GLU A 152 20.65 13.27 13.57
CA GLU A 152 20.51 11.93 13.00
C GLU A 152 20.58 11.96 11.47
N MET A 153 20.08 13.04 10.85
CA MET A 153 20.26 13.27 9.42
C MET A 153 21.74 13.42 9.05
N ALA A 154 22.52 14.18 9.81
CA ALA A 154 23.96 14.31 9.61
C ALA A 154 24.68 12.96 9.77
N SER A 155 24.26 12.15 10.74
CA SER A 155 24.80 10.81 10.99
C SER A 155 24.47 9.84 9.85
N LEU A 156 23.22 9.89 9.34
CA LEU A 156 22.81 9.13 8.15
C LEU A 156 23.60 9.54 6.92
N ARG A 157 23.80 10.85 6.68
CA ARG A 157 24.65 11.33 5.57
C ARG A 157 26.09 10.85 5.69
N LYS A 158 26.65 10.84 6.89
CA LYS A 158 27.99 10.31 7.14
C LYS A 158 28.05 8.81 6.87
N LEU A 159 27.04 8.04 7.31
CA LEU A 159 26.93 6.61 7.02
C LEU A 159 26.88 6.36 5.51
N MET A 160 26.00 7.07 4.80
CA MET A 160 25.77 6.90 3.36
C MET A 160 26.99 7.20 2.50
N ASN A 161 27.87 8.09 2.98
CA ASN A 161 29.14 8.41 2.33
C ASN A 161 30.33 7.59 2.87
N GLY A 162 30.10 6.71 3.85
CA GLY A 162 31.13 5.92 4.49
C GLY A 162 31.44 4.61 3.75
N PRO A 163 32.64 4.04 3.97
CA PRO A 163 33.08 2.81 3.27
C PRO A 163 32.22 1.58 3.60
N GLN A 164 31.45 1.61 4.70
CA GLN A 164 30.55 0.53 5.07
C GLN A 164 29.43 0.32 4.04
N MET A 165 29.02 1.37 3.34
CA MET A 165 27.99 1.29 2.31
C MET A 165 28.51 0.72 0.99
N ASP A 166 29.82 0.65 0.80
CA ASP A 166 30.42 0.03 -0.38
C ASP A 166 30.55 -1.50 -0.22
N LEU A 167 30.42 -2.03 1.01
CA LEU A 167 30.50 -3.47 1.30
C LEU A 167 29.23 -4.24 0.96
N GLY A 168 28.12 -3.56 0.67
CA GLY A 168 26.82 -4.17 0.43
C GLY A 168 25.85 -3.20 -0.20
N HIS A 169 24.64 -3.66 -0.53
CA HIS A 169 23.65 -2.79 -1.17
C HIS A 169 22.77 -2.07 -0.14
N PRO A 170 22.63 -0.73 -0.18
CA PRO A 170 21.79 0.00 0.75
C PRO A 170 20.30 -0.19 0.44
N VAL A 171 19.53 -0.47 1.50
CA VAL A 171 18.07 -0.58 1.47
C VAL A 171 17.51 0.27 2.61
N PHE A 172 16.78 1.32 2.28
CA PHE A 172 16.11 2.15 3.27
C PHE A 172 14.83 1.49 3.76
N ILE A 173 14.68 1.41 5.07
CA ILE A 173 13.49 0.93 5.75
C ILE A 173 12.87 2.11 6.48
N SER A 174 11.57 2.32 6.28
CA SER A 174 10.81 3.33 6.99
C SER A 174 9.48 2.79 7.47
N LEU A 175 9.18 3.02 8.74
CA LEU A 175 7.87 2.78 9.36
C LEU A 175 6.91 3.94 9.13
N CYS A 176 7.39 5.04 8.56
CA CYS A 176 6.68 6.30 8.41
C CYS A 176 6.34 6.65 6.95
N LEU A 177 7.27 6.39 6.04
CA LEU A 177 7.22 6.86 4.66
C LEU A 177 6.75 5.75 3.72
N SER A 178 5.92 6.13 2.76
CA SER A 178 5.53 5.31 1.60
C SER A 178 6.67 5.24 0.58
N GLY A 179 6.55 4.37 -0.42
CA GLY A 179 7.59 4.23 -1.46
C GLY A 179 7.83 5.54 -2.23
N LYS A 180 6.77 6.33 -2.47
CA LYS A 180 6.87 7.65 -3.10
C LYS A 180 7.63 8.64 -2.22
N GLU A 181 7.26 8.73 -0.94
CA GLU A 181 7.89 9.64 0.03
C GLU A 181 9.36 9.27 0.28
N LEU A 182 9.71 7.97 0.25
CA LEU A 182 11.11 7.53 0.29
C LEU A 182 11.91 7.98 -0.93
N GLY A 183 11.32 7.93 -2.12
CA GLY A 183 11.94 8.44 -3.34
C GLY A 183 12.17 9.96 -3.29
N GLU A 184 11.20 10.71 -2.77
CA GLU A 184 11.32 12.16 -2.53
C GLU A 184 12.43 12.46 -1.52
N PHE A 185 12.43 11.75 -0.38
CA PHE A 185 13.44 11.85 0.65
C PHE A 185 14.87 11.62 0.11
N VAL A 186 15.07 10.58 -0.72
CA VAL A 186 16.37 10.29 -1.34
C VAL A 186 16.84 11.43 -2.23
N ARG A 187 15.94 11.94 -3.09
CA ARG A 187 16.24 13.01 -4.03
C ARG A 187 16.57 14.32 -3.33
N GLU A 188 15.76 14.72 -2.34
CA GLU A 188 15.95 15.95 -1.56
C GLU A 188 17.26 15.94 -0.78
N ASN A 189 17.64 14.78 -0.25
CA ASN A 189 18.87 14.65 0.53
C ASN A 189 20.12 14.36 -0.33
N LYS A 190 19.98 14.21 -1.65
CA LYS A 190 21.06 13.91 -2.60
C LYS A 190 21.82 12.62 -2.23
N PHE A 191 21.11 11.60 -1.78
CA PHE A 191 21.72 10.28 -1.60
C PHE A 191 22.02 9.64 -2.96
N ARG A 192 22.96 8.69 -2.98
CA ARG A 192 23.36 7.98 -4.20
C ARG A 192 22.16 7.26 -4.82
N ASP A 193 22.16 7.16 -6.15
CA ASP A 193 21.15 6.40 -6.88
C ASP A 193 21.22 4.89 -6.57
N GLY A 194 20.13 4.20 -6.87
CA GLY A 194 20.06 2.74 -6.78
C GLY A 194 19.69 2.18 -5.40
N ILE A 195 19.46 3.03 -4.39
CA ILE A 195 18.94 2.60 -3.08
C ILE A 195 17.55 1.95 -3.26
N ARG A 196 17.33 0.79 -2.63
CA ARG A 196 16.00 0.15 -2.59
C ARG A 196 15.21 0.55 -1.35
N PHE A 197 13.89 0.42 -1.42
CA PHE A 197 12.98 0.92 -0.40
C PHE A 197 12.10 -0.20 0.15
N ILE A 198 12.03 -0.28 1.48
CA ILE A 198 11.03 -1.02 2.23
C ILE A 198 10.16 0.02 2.96
N PRO A 199 9.08 0.50 2.30
CA PRO A 199 8.17 1.48 2.90
C PRO A 199 7.22 0.86 3.92
N HIS A 200 6.55 1.71 4.70
CA HIS A 200 5.59 1.28 5.72
C HIS A 200 4.42 0.47 5.13
N THR A 201 4.12 0.66 3.84
CA THR A 201 3.04 -0.04 3.12
C THR A 201 3.31 -1.53 2.93
N MET A 202 4.54 -2.00 3.16
CA MET A 202 4.90 -3.43 3.16
C MET A 202 4.64 -4.12 4.51
N PHE A 203 4.43 -3.36 5.58
CA PHE A 203 4.22 -3.93 6.92
C PHE A 203 2.78 -4.42 7.06
N SER A 204 2.57 -5.49 7.82
CA SER A 204 1.28 -6.16 7.95
C SER A 204 1.04 -6.59 9.39
N PRO A 205 -0.21 -6.70 9.85
CA PRO A 205 -0.50 -7.34 11.13
C PRO A 205 -0.23 -8.85 11.10
N PHE A 206 0.04 -9.46 9.94
CA PHE A 206 0.31 -10.89 9.82
C PHE A 206 1.80 -11.24 9.80
N ASN A 207 2.18 -12.26 10.56
CA ASN A 207 3.53 -12.85 10.53
C ASN A 207 3.68 -13.89 9.41
N ASP A 208 4.89 -14.44 9.29
CA ASP A 208 5.24 -15.53 8.35
C ASP A 208 4.49 -16.84 8.62
N LYS A 209 3.94 -17.01 9.83
CA LYS A 209 3.06 -18.12 10.23
C LYS A 209 1.58 -17.85 9.99
N LYS A 210 1.21 -16.72 9.36
CA LYS A 210 -0.18 -16.30 9.10
C LYS A 210 -0.97 -15.94 10.37
N GLU A 211 -0.29 -15.65 11.46
CA GLU A 211 -0.90 -15.25 12.73
C GLU A 211 -0.97 -13.73 12.83
N ILE A 212 -2.04 -13.23 13.44
CA ILE A 212 -2.24 -11.80 13.67
C ILE A 212 -1.44 -11.36 14.89
N SER A 213 -0.76 -10.22 14.75
CA SER A 213 -0.01 -9.52 15.78
C SER A 213 -0.64 -8.14 16.07
N PRO A 214 -0.55 -7.63 17.31
CA PRO A 214 -1.02 -6.28 17.63
C PRO A 214 -0.16 -5.18 17.01
N ILE A 215 1.01 -5.51 16.46
CA ILE A 215 1.89 -4.58 15.77
C ILE A 215 1.99 -4.92 14.28
N LEU A 216 2.06 -3.88 13.46
CA LEU A 216 2.39 -4.01 12.05
C LEU A 216 3.88 -4.33 11.94
N HIS A 217 4.21 -5.47 11.37
CA HIS A 217 5.58 -5.93 11.29
C HIS A 217 5.87 -6.53 9.92
N LEU A 218 7.15 -6.74 9.65
CA LEU A 218 7.66 -7.32 8.43
C LEU A 218 8.83 -8.24 8.78
N ASN A 219 8.72 -9.53 8.45
CA ASN A 219 9.87 -10.42 8.47
C ASN A 219 10.72 -10.12 7.23
N VAL A 220 11.73 -9.26 7.38
CA VAL A 220 12.56 -8.84 6.24
C VAL A 220 13.41 -9.98 5.70
N THR A 221 13.76 -10.98 6.53
CA THR A 221 14.53 -12.14 6.06
C THR A 221 13.80 -12.91 4.98
N ALA A 222 12.46 -12.96 5.03
CA ALA A 222 11.65 -13.62 4.01
C ALA A 222 11.63 -12.89 2.65
N LEU A 223 12.10 -11.64 2.58
CA LEU A 223 12.18 -10.86 1.33
C LEU A 223 13.51 -11.03 0.59
N PHE A 224 14.50 -11.67 1.21
CA PHE A 224 15.84 -11.86 0.67
C PHE A 224 16.16 -13.35 0.60
N LYS A 225 17.16 -13.69 -0.21
CA LYS A 225 17.61 -15.08 -0.30
C LYS A 225 18.38 -15.49 0.95
N SER A 226 18.30 -16.77 1.30
CA SER A 226 18.91 -17.35 2.50
C SER A 226 20.43 -17.17 2.60
N GLU A 227 21.14 -17.06 1.47
CA GLU A 227 22.59 -16.85 1.43
C GLU A 227 23.03 -15.40 1.68
N GLN A 228 22.07 -14.46 1.68
CA GLN A 228 22.35 -13.05 1.87
C GLN A 228 22.51 -12.71 3.35
N GLN A 229 23.52 -11.91 3.67
CA GLN A 229 23.78 -11.42 5.01
C GLN A 229 23.13 -10.06 5.19
N LEU A 230 22.17 -9.99 6.10
CA LEU A 230 21.40 -8.78 6.37
C LEU A 230 21.98 -8.03 7.57
N TYR A 231 22.35 -6.77 7.35
CA TYR A 231 22.87 -5.88 8.38
C TYR A 231 21.88 -4.75 8.61
N LEU A 232 21.34 -4.64 9.82
CA LEU A 232 20.45 -3.56 10.22
C LEU A 232 21.24 -2.44 10.88
N TYR A 233 21.30 -1.31 10.19
CA TYR A 233 21.93 -0.07 10.65
C TYR A 233 20.93 0.75 11.46
N LEU A 234 21.31 1.04 12.70
CA LEU A 234 20.54 1.80 13.68
C LEU A 234 21.36 3.01 14.16
N PRO A 235 20.75 4.16 14.43
CA PRO A 235 21.45 5.24 15.12
C PRO A 235 21.96 4.80 16.49
N LYS A 236 23.04 5.43 16.98
CA LYS A 236 23.53 5.20 18.35
C LYS A 236 22.43 5.35 19.39
N LEU A 237 22.44 4.45 20.38
CA LEU A 237 21.49 4.42 21.52
C LEU A 237 20.03 4.19 21.11
N LYS A 238 19.78 3.65 19.90
CA LYS A 238 18.46 3.19 19.48
C LYS A 238 18.39 1.67 19.47
N ASP A 239 17.34 1.16 20.08
CA ASP A 239 17.00 -0.25 19.99
C ASP A 239 16.43 -0.59 18.61
N ARG A 240 16.51 -1.88 18.27
CA ARG A 240 15.88 -2.42 17.07
C ARG A 240 14.36 -2.23 17.15
N PRO A 241 13.70 -1.69 16.10
CA PRO A 241 12.25 -1.69 16.01
C PRO A 241 11.67 -3.11 16.01
N ASN A 242 10.65 -3.36 16.84
CA ASN A 242 9.96 -4.66 16.90
C ASN A 242 9.21 -4.98 15.59
N GLU A 243 8.86 -3.94 14.83
CA GLU A 243 8.23 -4.05 13.52
C GLU A 243 9.16 -4.69 12.47
N ILE A 244 10.48 -4.60 12.65
CA ILE A 244 11.46 -5.16 11.72
C ILE A 244 11.92 -6.52 12.27
N ALA A 245 11.27 -7.60 11.82
CA ALA A 245 11.54 -8.98 12.26
C ALA A 245 12.52 -9.70 11.31
N GLY A 246 13.13 -10.79 11.78
CA GLY A 246 14.07 -11.62 11.01
C GLY A 246 15.47 -11.73 11.63
N ASP A 247 16.30 -12.59 11.04
CA ASP A 247 17.70 -12.80 11.40
C ASP A 247 18.58 -11.68 10.81
N LEU A 248 19.04 -10.78 11.68
CA LEU A 248 19.70 -9.52 11.31
C LEU A 248 20.93 -9.28 12.18
N LYS A 249 22.04 -8.89 11.55
CA LYS A 249 23.23 -8.39 12.24
C LYS A 249 23.05 -6.90 12.56
N LEU A 250 23.04 -6.54 13.84
CA LEU A 250 22.87 -5.15 14.24
C LEU A 250 24.18 -4.36 14.11
N VAL A 251 24.09 -3.15 13.56
CA VAL A 251 25.21 -2.22 13.42
C VAL A 251 24.75 -0.83 13.85
N THR A 252 25.48 -0.18 14.74
CA THR A 252 25.19 1.20 15.13
C THR A 252 26.02 2.19 14.32
N TYR A 253 25.45 3.33 13.94
CA TYR A 253 26.17 4.43 13.27
C TYR A 253 26.03 5.77 14.01
#